data_AF-A0A8X6TJV1-F1
#
_entry.id   AF-A0A8X6TJV1-F1
#
_cell.length_a   1.000
_cell.length_b   1.000
_cell.length_c   1.000
_cell.angle_alpha   90.00
_cell.angle_beta   90.00
_cell.angle_gamma   90.00
#
_symmetry.space_group_name_H-M   'P 1'
#
loop_
_entity.id
_entity.type
_entity.pdbx_description
1 polymer ?
#
loop_
_entity_poly.entity_id
_entity_poly.type
_entity_poly.pdbx_seq_one_letter_code
_entity_poly.pdbx_strand_id
1 'polypeptide(L)' 'MSAVSAHGECSARDVSRQTGVSLESVLRALRITLKRYPYKLQHNHELKPSDRITRQAFENWVSSNMNRQHDWFHIVF' A
#
# COMPACT_ATOMS: atom_id res chain seq x y z
N MET A 1 0.16 20.77 9.97
CA MET A 1 0.51 20.53 8.56
C MET A 1 0.31 19.05 8.31
N SER A 2 -0.68 18.68 7.48
CA SER A 2 -1.01 17.27 7.23
C SER A 2 0.14 16.61 6.47
N ALA A 3 0.61 15.45 6.93
CA ALA A 3 1.65 14.70 6.26
C ALA A 3 1.19 14.41 4.83
N VAL A 4 1.92 14.94 3.83
CA VAL A 4 1.67 14.62 2.43
C VAL A 4 2.00 13.15 2.27
N SER A 5 0.98 12.31 2.30
CA SER A 5 1.10 10.88 2.05
C SER A 5 1.83 10.70 0.72
N ALA A 6 3.00 10.05 0.75
CA ALA A 6 3.77 9.72 -0.45
C ALA A 6 3.03 8.70 -1.35
N HIS A 7 1.88 8.20 -0.91
CA HIS A 7 1.01 7.32 -1.67
C HIS A 7 0.07 8.17 -2.54
N GLY A 8 0.11 7.93 -3.86
CA GLY A 8 -0.86 8.55 -4.76
C GLY A 8 -2.29 8.22 -4.35
N GLU A 9 -3.21 9.18 -4.53
CA GLU A 9 -4.61 9.07 -4.09
C GLU A 9 -5.40 7.96 -4.81
N CYS A 10 -4.91 7.49 -5.97
CA CYS A 10 -5.55 6.44 -6.75
C CYS A 10 -4.53 5.56 -7.49
N SER A 11 -4.95 4.35 -7.88
CA SER A 11 -4.13 3.46 -8.68
C SER A 11 -4.25 3.77 -10.19
N ALA A 12 -3.23 3.41 -10.97
CA ALA A 12 -3.29 3.51 -12.43
C ALA A 12 -4.45 2.69 -13.04
N ARG A 13 -4.89 1.62 -12.36
CA ARG A 13 -6.05 0.82 -12.76
C ARG A 13 -7.36 1.58 -12.55
N ASP A 14 -7.48 2.33 -11.46
CA ASP A 14 -8.66 3.16 -11.21
C ASP A 14 -8.80 4.24 -12.27
N VAL A 15 -7.69 4.91 -12.59
CA VAL A 15 -7.66 5.92 -13.67
C VAL A 15 -8.06 5.30 -15.01
N SER A 16 -7.53 4.11 -15.33
CA SER A 16 -7.90 3.40 -16.57
C SER A 16 -9.40 3.10 -16.64
N ARG A 17 -10.01 2.64 -15.53
CA ARG A 17 -11.46 2.38 -15.47
C ARG A 17 -12.30 3.64 -15.60
N GLN A 18 -11.91 4.73 -14.93
CA GLN A 18 -12.66 5.99 -14.95
C GLN A 18 -12.58 6.70 -16.29
N THR A 19 -11.43 6.63 -16.96
CA THR A 19 -11.19 7.36 -18.22
C THR A 19 -11.48 6.53 -19.47
N GLY A 20 -11.62 5.20 -19.34
CA GLY A 20 -11.72 4.27 -20.46
C GLY A 20 -10.41 4.09 -21.24
N VAL A 21 -9.33 4.75 -20.81
CA VAL A 21 -8.01 4.64 -21.43
C VAL A 21 -7.35 3.33 -21.01
N SER A 22 -6.62 2.68 -21.93
CA SER A 22 -5.91 1.44 -21.60
C SER A 22 -4.89 1.65 -20.48
N LEU A 23 -4.77 0.65 -19.60
CA LEU A 23 -3.83 0.68 -18.48
C LEU A 23 -2.38 0.99 -18.94
N GLU A 24 -1.97 0.44 -20.07
CA GLU A 24 -0.65 0.67 -20.66
C GLU A 24 -0.43 2.14 -21.03
N SER A 25 -1.46 2.79 -21.58
CA SER A 25 -1.40 4.21 -21.96
C SER A 25 -1.35 5.09 -20.72
N VAL A 26 -2.11 4.76 -19.68
CA VAL A 26 -2.02 5.43 -18.37
C VAL A 26 -0.62 5.29 -17.77
N LEU A 27 -0.05 4.09 -17.77
CA LEU A 27 1.31 3.85 -17.28
C LEU A 27 2.37 4.58 -18.11
N ARG A 28 2.20 4.65 -19.44
CA ARG A 28 3.07 5.40 -20.33
C ARG A 28 3.01 6.90 -20.03
N ALA A 29 1.82 7.47 -19.86
CA ALA A 29 1.64 8.87 -19.51
C ALA A 29 2.28 9.21 -18.15
N LEU A 30 2.09 8.34 -17.14
CA LEU A 30 2.73 8.49 -15.83
C LEU A 30 4.27 8.55 -15.96
N ARG A 31 4.87 7.64 -16.74
CA ARG A 31 6.33 7.55 -16.91
C ARG A 31 6.91 8.66 -17.78
N ILE A 32 6.31 8.93 -18.93
CA ILE A 32 6.87 9.85 -19.93
C ILE A 32 6.57 11.30 -19.55
N THR A 33 5.30 11.60 -19.28
CA THR A 33 4.81 12.96 -19.06
C THR A 33 5.06 13.43 -17.64
N LEU A 34 4.70 12.60 -16.65
CA LEU A 34 4.75 13.00 -15.24
C LEU A 34 6.05 12.56 -14.53
N LYS A 35 6.92 11.79 -15.22
CA LYS A 35 8.14 11.19 -14.64
C LYS A 35 7.88 10.42 -13.34
N ARG A 36 6.68 9.85 -13.19
CA ARG A 36 6.28 9.03 -12.05
C ARG A 36 6.36 7.55 -12.41
N TYR A 37 6.95 6.79 -11.51
CA TYR A 37 7.11 5.35 -11.64
C TYR A 37 6.23 4.68 -10.59
N PRO A 38 4.97 4.35 -10.92
CA PRO A 38 4.10 3.69 -9.95
C PRO A 38 4.73 2.39 -9.48
N TYR A 39 4.76 2.19 -8.17
CA TYR A 39 5.29 0.97 -7.57
C TYR A 39 4.47 -0.23 -8.04
N LYS A 40 5.16 -1.27 -8.49
CA LYS A 40 4.53 -2.55 -8.76
C LYS A 40 4.41 -3.26 -7.42
N LEU A 41 3.26 -3.16 -6.78
CA LEU A 41 2.95 -4.00 -5.62
C LEU A 41 2.90 -5.44 -6.10
N GLN A 42 3.99 -6.17 -5.91
CA GLN A 42 4.02 -7.61 -6.08
C GLN A 42 3.55 -8.22 -4.78
N HIS A 43 2.51 -9.04 -4.87
CA HIS A 43 2.04 -9.83 -3.76
C HIS A 43 3.04 -10.98 -3.56
N ASN A 44 4.12 -10.72 -2.82
CA ASN A 44 5.21 -11.68 -2.66
C ASN A 44 4.78 -12.94 -1.88
N HIS A 45 3.71 -12.86 -1.09
CA HIS A 45 3.18 -13.98 -0.30
C HIS A 45 1.72 -14.25 -0.64
N GLU A 46 1.41 -15.28 -1.41
CA GLU A 46 0.03 -15.78 -1.53
C GLU A 46 -0.55 -16.09 -0.16
N LEU A 47 -1.73 -15.52 0.11
CA LEU A 47 -2.46 -15.69 1.37
C LEU A 47 -3.10 -17.08 1.38
N LYS A 48 -2.61 -17.98 2.23
CA LYS A 48 -3.27 -19.27 2.45
C LYS A 48 -4.52 -19.06 3.32
N PRO A 49 -5.58 -19.85 3.15
CA PRO A 49 -6.77 -19.75 4.00
C PRO A 49 -6.48 -19.86 5.50
N SER A 50 -5.47 -20.65 5.88
CA SER A 50 -4.97 -20.81 7.25
C SER A 50 -4.32 -19.56 7.83
N ASP A 51 -3.81 -18.66 6.99
CA ASP A 51 -3.07 -17.47 7.43
C ASP A 51 -3.99 -16.41 8.04
N ARG A 52 -5.31 -16.47 7.78
CA ARG A 52 -6.27 -15.50 8.32
C ARG A 52 -6.28 -15.47 9.84
N ILE A 53 -6.29 -16.63 10.49
CA ILE A 53 -6.36 -16.72 11.95
C ILE A 53 -5.07 -16.15 12.55
N THR A 54 -3.92 -16.57 12.03
CA THR A 54 -2.60 -16.13 12.50
C THR A 54 -2.40 -14.63 12.29
N ARG A 55 -2.86 -14.09 11.15
CA ARG A 55 -2.79 -12.65 10.88
C ARG A 55 -3.74 -11.84 11.75
N GLN A 56 -4.95 -12.34 12.01
CA GLN A 56 -5.88 -11.67 12.93
C GLN A 56 -5.32 -11.65 14.36
N ALA A 57 -4.71 -12.75 14.81
CA ALA A 57 -4.06 -12.81 16.10
C ALA A 57 -2.89 -11.81 16.20
N PHE A 58 -2.07 -11.73 15.14
CA PHE A 58 -1.00 -10.74 15.05
C PHE A 58 -1.54 -9.31 15.06
N GLU A 59 -2.56 -9.00 14.27
CA GLU A 59 -3.21 -7.68 14.24
C GLU A 59 -3.71 -7.29 15.64
N ASN A 60 -4.46 -8.17 16.29
CA ASN A 60 -4.98 -7.95 17.64
C ASN A 60 -3.85 -7.70 18.64
N TRP A 61 -2.75 -8.45 18.54
CA TRP A 61 -1.57 -8.26 19.37
C TRP A 61 -0.92 -6.89 19.10
N VAL A 62 -0.67 -6.53 17.84
CA VAL A 62 -0.08 -5.23 17.48
C VAL A 62 -0.96 -4.09 17.99
N SER A 63 -2.26 -4.09 17.68
CA SER A 63 -3.19 -3.03 18.12
C SER A 63 -3.26 -2.91 19.64
N SER A 64 -3.22 -4.03 20.37
CA SER A 64 -3.22 -4.03 21.84
C SER A 64 -1.94 -3.44 22.43
N ASN A 65 -0.80 -3.59 21.75
CA ASN A 65 0.50 -3.08 22.21
C ASN A 65 0.77 -1.65 21.73
N MET A 66 0.32 -1.26 20.54
CA MET A 66 0.42 0.12 20.04
C MET A 66 -0.38 1.10 20.91
N ASN A 67 -1.52 0.67 21.45
CA ASN A 67 -2.30 1.48 22.39
C ASN A 67 -1.65 1.63 23.77
N ARG A 68 -0.59 0.85 24.08
CA ARG A 68 0.06 0.83 25.39
C ARG A 68 1.32 1.69 25.49
N GLN A 69 1.95 2.08 24.38
CA GLN A 69 3.17 2.90 24.39
C GLN A 69 3.28 3.81 23.15
N HIS A 70 3.48 5.11 23.39
CA HIS A 70 3.71 6.12 22.34
C HIS A 70 5.13 6.06 21.73
N ASP A 71 6.05 5.24 22.27
CA ASP A 71 7.49 5.19 21.95
C ASP A 71 8.01 3.81 21.48
N TRP A 72 7.13 2.97 20.90
CA TRP A 72 7.50 1.58 20.51
C TRP A 72 8.59 1.48 19.42
N PHE A 73 8.79 2.51 18.58
CA PHE A 73 9.66 2.40 17.40
C PHE A 73 11.17 2.59 17.67
N HIS A 74 11.61 2.71 18.92
CA HIS A 74 13.02 2.98 19.23
C HIS A 74 13.87 1.77 19.65
N ILE A 75 13.34 0.55 19.66
CA ILE A 75 14.13 -0.63 20.00
C ILE A 75 13.96 -1.69 18.92
N VAL A 76 15.11 -2.14 18.40
CA VAL A 76 15.36 -3.20 17.43
C VAL A 76 15.47 -2.76 15.96
N PHE A 77 16.58 -2.08 15.66
CA PHE A 77 17.49 -2.51 14.59
C PHE A 77 18.84 -2.84 15.21
#